data_AF-A0A0Q8J3N4-F1
#
_entry.id   AF-A0A0Q8J3N4-F1
#
_cell.length_a   1.000
_cell.length_b   1.000
_cell.length_c   1.000
_cell.angle_alpha   90.00
_cell.angle_beta   90.00
_cell.angle_gamma   90.00
#
_symmetry.space_group_name_H-M   'P 1'
#
loop_
_entity.id
_entity.type
_entity.pdbx_description
1 polymer ?
#
loop_
_entity_poly.entity_id
_entity_poly.type
_entity_poly.pdbx_seq_one_letter_code
_entity_poly.pdbx_strand_id
1 'polypeptide(L)'
;MPLGSIDDHYGPPSPELSQLLRLRDSGDENLNDALSDLGYRLLAADDAPTLLHPDSYLSPAERADPSIAANIVAIDEVCAQISFFAEDDQSNLFGYWHGPERTALTAAPIVKFDSEGQFSLLQGRGLIEALIGDRVFDDDEAFAEHAQTFQALDFPVAVRSWHDLADPDAASDPAQCHEAGYERALPGFESPR
;
A
#
# COMPACT_ATOMS: atom_id res chain seq x y z
N MET A 1 -3.35 13.13 -0.60
CA MET A 1 -2.55 11.90 -0.63
C MET A 1 -2.36 11.55 -2.10
N PRO A 2 -1.14 11.30 -2.57
CA PRO A 2 -0.91 10.96 -3.97
C PRO A 2 -1.45 9.55 -4.25
N LEU A 3 -2.29 9.43 -5.29
CA LEU A 3 -2.76 8.16 -5.86
C LEU A 3 -2.14 7.99 -7.23
N GLY A 4 -1.58 6.81 -7.52
CA GLY A 4 -1.09 6.46 -8.86
C GLY A 4 -0.08 7.44 -9.45
N SER A 5 0.52 8.32 -8.65
CA SER A 5 1.35 9.43 -9.09
C SER A 5 2.46 9.67 -8.09
N ILE A 6 3.57 10.20 -8.59
CA ILE A 6 4.73 10.53 -7.75
C ILE A 6 4.47 11.88 -7.11
N ASP A 7 4.68 11.96 -5.80
CA ASP A 7 4.73 13.21 -5.07
C ASP A 7 6.20 13.66 -4.95
N ASP A 8 6.53 14.80 -5.56
CA ASP A 8 7.88 15.39 -5.53
C ASP A 8 8.42 15.60 -4.11
N HIS A 9 7.54 15.67 -3.11
CA HIS A 9 7.93 15.77 -1.70
C HIS A 9 8.70 14.56 -1.15
N TYR A 10 8.57 13.38 -1.78
CA TYR A 10 9.24 12.14 -1.35
C TYR A 10 10.40 11.74 -2.25
N GLY A 11 10.80 12.61 -3.18
CA GLY A 11 11.90 12.36 -4.10
C GLY A 11 11.52 11.45 -5.27
N PRO A 12 12.50 11.09 -6.12
CA PRO A 12 12.22 10.33 -7.33
C PRO A 12 11.77 8.89 -7.01
N PRO A 13 11.00 8.25 -7.90
CA PRO A 13 10.66 6.83 -7.81
C PRO A 13 11.88 5.93 -8.01
N SER A 14 11.77 4.68 -7.56
CA SER A 14 12.71 3.62 -7.94
C SER A 14 12.63 3.33 -9.46
N PRO A 15 13.63 2.67 -10.06
CA PRO A 15 13.56 2.23 -11.45
C PRO A 15 12.36 1.31 -11.73
N GLU A 16 12.04 0.40 -10.80
CA GLU A 16 10.88 -0.50 -10.87
C GLU A 16 9.58 0.30 -10.94
N LEU A 17 9.34 1.20 -9.97
CA LEU A 17 8.13 2.01 -9.94
C LEU A 17 8.03 2.93 -11.18
N SER A 18 9.14 3.50 -11.62
CA SER A 18 9.19 4.29 -12.86
C SER A 18 8.75 3.50 -14.08
N GLN A 19 9.13 2.21 -14.16
CA GLN A 19 8.75 1.31 -15.24
C GLN A 19 7.27 0.92 -15.15
N LEU A 20 6.78 0.57 -13.95
CA LEU A 20 5.37 0.27 -13.71
C LEU A 20 4.47 1.41 -14.18
N LEU A 21 4.76 2.65 -13.74
CA LEU A 21 3.96 3.82 -14.11
C LEU A 21 4.00 4.09 -15.61
N ARG A 22 5.18 3.95 -16.24
CA ARG A 22 5.33 4.13 -17.70
C ARG A 22 4.51 3.12 -18.50
N LEU A 23 4.58 1.85 -18.12
CA LEU A 23 3.88 0.77 -18.81
C LEU A 23 2.36 0.89 -18.62
N ARG A 24 1.91 1.23 -17.40
CA ARG A 24 0.51 1.58 -17.11
C ARG A 24 0.03 2.71 -18.02
N ASP A 25 0.78 3.81 -18.10
CA ASP A 25 0.40 4.99 -18.88
C ASP A 25 0.38 4.70 -20.39
N SER A 26 1.16 3.72 -20.85
CA SER A 26 1.11 3.23 -22.23
C SER A 26 -0.02 2.22 -22.50
N GLY A 27 -0.70 1.74 -21.45
CA GLY A 27 -1.71 0.69 -21.54
C GLY A 27 -1.12 -0.68 -21.93
N ASP A 28 0.07 -1.02 -21.44
CA ASP A 28 0.74 -2.27 -21.79
C ASP A 28 -0.10 -3.49 -21.39
N GLU A 29 -0.52 -4.28 -22.37
CA GLU A 29 -1.41 -5.43 -22.17
C GLU A 29 -0.73 -6.53 -21.36
N ASN A 30 0.57 -6.78 -21.56
CA ASN A 30 1.26 -7.87 -20.84
C ASN A 30 1.41 -7.55 -19.35
N LEU A 31 1.69 -6.30 -19.00
CA LEU A 31 1.69 -5.85 -17.60
C LEU A 31 0.30 -6.00 -17.00
N ASN A 32 -0.74 -5.54 -17.71
CA ASN A 32 -2.11 -5.60 -17.22
C ASN A 32 -2.57 -7.04 -17.00
N ASP A 33 -2.26 -7.95 -17.93
CA ASP A 33 -2.56 -9.38 -17.81
C ASP A 33 -1.82 -9.99 -16.61
N ALA A 34 -0.52 -9.74 -16.47
CA ALA A 34 0.27 -10.26 -15.35
C ALA A 34 -0.22 -9.78 -13.98
N LEU A 35 -0.62 -8.51 -13.86
CA LEU A 35 -1.22 -7.97 -12.64
C LEU A 35 -2.62 -8.55 -12.39
N SER A 36 -3.45 -8.65 -13.43
CA SER A 36 -4.81 -9.17 -13.32
C SER A 36 -4.83 -10.64 -12.92
N ASP A 37 -3.92 -11.45 -13.47
CA ASP A 37 -3.74 -12.87 -13.10
C ASP A 37 -3.34 -13.00 -11.62
N LEU A 38 -2.58 -12.04 -11.10
CA LEU A 38 -2.24 -11.97 -9.68
C LEU A 38 -3.38 -11.39 -8.81
N GLY A 39 -4.39 -10.76 -9.42
CA GLY A 39 -5.54 -10.15 -8.74
C GLY A 39 -5.36 -8.68 -8.37
N TYR A 40 -4.45 -7.98 -9.03
CA TYR A 40 -4.16 -6.56 -8.78
C TYR A 40 -4.38 -5.70 -10.02
N ARG A 41 -4.55 -4.40 -9.77
CA ARG A 41 -4.45 -3.34 -10.78
C ARG A 41 -3.60 -2.19 -10.26
N LEU A 42 -2.98 -1.44 -11.16
CA LEU A 42 -2.35 -0.17 -10.79
C LEU A 42 -3.41 0.93 -10.71
N LEU A 43 -3.25 1.80 -9.72
CA LEU A 43 -4.09 2.99 -9.54
C LEU A 43 -3.70 4.09 -10.53
N ALA A 44 -4.69 4.81 -11.03
CA ALA A 44 -4.55 6.08 -11.75
C ALA A 44 -4.70 7.27 -10.78
N ALA A 45 -4.31 8.47 -11.23
CA ALA A 45 -4.37 9.67 -10.39
C ALA A 45 -5.79 10.17 -10.10
N ASP A 46 -6.75 9.81 -10.96
CA ASP A 46 -8.17 10.14 -10.86
C ASP A 46 -9.02 8.99 -10.29
N ASP A 47 -8.40 7.87 -9.90
CA ASP A 47 -9.09 6.82 -9.16
C ASP A 47 -9.58 7.34 -7.80
N ALA A 48 -10.71 6.80 -7.36
CA ALA A 48 -11.33 7.11 -6.07
C ALA A 48 -11.61 5.82 -5.30
N PRO A 49 -10.58 5.16 -4.72
CA PRO A 49 -10.76 3.90 -4.01
C PRO A 49 -11.72 4.03 -2.84
N THR A 50 -12.62 3.06 -2.70
CA THR A 50 -13.71 3.11 -1.70
C THR A 50 -13.19 3.27 -0.27
N LEU A 51 -12.07 2.61 0.07
CA LEU A 51 -11.49 2.66 1.42
C LEU A 51 -10.99 4.04 1.85
N LEU A 52 -10.69 4.93 0.90
CA LEU A 52 -10.26 6.30 1.20
C LEU A 52 -11.44 7.28 1.28
N HIS A 53 -12.67 6.77 1.15
CA HIS A 53 -13.90 7.55 1.11
C HIS A 53 -14.94 6.94 2.06
N PRO A 54 -14.80 7.15 3.38
CA PRO A 54 -15.73 6.62 4.40
C PRO A 54 -17.20 6.97 4.13
N ASP A 55 -17.47 8.09 3.47
CA ASP A 55 -18.81 8.49 3.07
C ASP A 55 -19.49 7.54 2.06
N SER A 56 -18.70 6.74 1.35
CA SER A 56 -19.20 5.77 0.37
C SER A 56 -19.76 4.50 1.00
N TYR A 57 -19.40 4.19 2.26
CA TYR A 57 -19.81 2.95 2.93
C TYR A 57 -20.35 3.11 4.36
N LEU A 58 -20.11 4.25 5.03
CA LEU A 58 -20.66 4.52 6.36
C LEU A 58 -21.89 5.41 6.31
N SER A 59 -22.91 5.02 7.07
CA SER A 59 -24.10 5.85 7.29
C SER A 59 -23.78 7.09 8.14
N PRO A 60 -24.64 8.14 8.08
CA PRO A 60 -24.49 9.31 8.94
C PRO A 60 -24.49 9.00 10.43
N ALA A 61 -25.19 7.93 10.86
CA ALA A 61 -25.24 7.50 12.25
C ALA A 61 -23.92 6.85 12.69
N GLU A 62 -23.32 6.01 11.85
CA GLU A 62 -22.00 5.41 12.12
C GLU A 62 -20.91 6.47 12.20
N ARG A 63 -20.92 7.45 11.29
CA ARG A 63 -19.95 8.56 11.35
C ARG A 63 -20.13 9.49 12.55
N ALA A 64 -21.29 9.47 13.19
CA ALA A 64 -21.54 10.23 14.42
C ALA A 64 -21.09 9.47 15.67
N ASP A 65 -20.78 8.18 15.57
CA ASP A 65 -20.18 7.42 16.66
C ASP A 65 -18.76 7.94 16.93
N PRO A 66 -18.43 8.36 18.18
CA PRO A 66 -17.12 8.94 18.48
C PRO A 66 -15.94 7.98 18.25
N SER A 67 -16.13 6.68 18.42
CA SER A 67 -15.09 5.68 18.14
C SER A 67 -14.82 5.58 16.65
N ILE A 68 -15.88 5.50 15.83
CA ILE A 68 -15.75 5.46 14.37
C ILE A 68 -15.14 6.77 13.85
N ALA A 69 -15.58 7.92 14.37
CA ALA A 69 -15.01 9.21 14.00
C ALA A 69 -13.52 9.31 14.34
N ALA A 70 -13.10 8.83 15.52
CA ALA A 70 -11.69 8.77 15.90
C ALA A 70 -10.89 7.85 14.97
N ASN A 71 -11.46 6.71 14.57
CA ASN A 71 -10.84 5.76 13.64
C ASN A 71 -10.65 6.38 12.25
N ILE A 72 -11.66 7.10 11.73
CA ILE A 72 -11.55 7.82 10.45
C ILE A 72 -10.41 8.84 10.50
N VAL A 73 -10.32 9.63 11.57
CA VAL A 73 -9.24 10.62 11.74
C VAL A 73 -7.87 9.92 11.74
N ALA A 74 -7.73 8.81 12.46
CA ALA A 74 -6.48 8.06 12.53
C ALA A 74 -6.08 7.46 11.17
N ILE A 75 -7.04 6.89 10.43
CA ILE A 75 -6.82 6.37 9.08
C ILE A 75 -6.38 7.50 8.15
N ASP A 76 -7.07 8.64 8.16
CA ASP A 76 -6.72 9.79 7.32
C ASP A 76 -5.30 10.28 7.60
N GLU A 77 -4.89 10.34 8.88
CA GLU A 77 -3.54 10.73 9.28
C GLU A 77 -2.45 9.77 8.80
N VAL A 78 -2.69 8.45 8.87
CA VAL A 78 -1.75 7.42 8.40
C VAL A 78 -1.70 7.38 6.88
N CYS A 79 -2.84 7.35 6.21
CA CYS A 79 -2.92 7.37 4.75
C CYS A 79 -2.24 8.62 4.16
N ALA A 80 -2.24 9.76 4.86
CA ALA A 80 -1.54 10.97 4.40
C ALA A 80 -0.02 10.81 4.30
N GLN A 81 0.53 9.76 4.91
CA GLN A 81 1.94 9.40 4.90
C GLN A 81 2.21 8.21 3.97
N ILE A 82 1.25 7.83 3.12
CA ILE A 82 1.35 6.75 2.15
C ILE A 82 1.17 7.30 0.73
N SER A 83 1.99 6.82 -0.20
CA SER A 83 1.73 6.95 -1.64
C SER A 83 1.19 5.62 -2.17
N PHE A 84 -0.09 5.57 -2.55
CA PHE A 84 -0.74 4.34 -3.03
C PHE A 84 -0.60 4.17 -4.55
N PHE A 85 -0.34 2.94 -4.99
CA PHE A 85 -0.08 2.63 -6.39
C PHE A 85 -0.81 1.40 -6.92
N ALA A 86 -1.31 0.52 -6.05
CA ALA A 86 -2.06 -0.65 -6.49
C ALA A 86 -3.28 -0.92 -5.59
N GLU A 87 -4.24 -1.64 -6.15
CA GLU A 87 -5.45 -2.13 -5.49
C GLU A 87 -5.67 -3.58 -5.90
N ASP A 88 -6.16 -4.42 -4.99
CA ASP A 88 -6.56 -5.80 -5.27
C ASP A 88 -8.08 -5.96 -5.50
N ASP A 89 -8.51 -7.18 -5.82
CA ASP A 89 -9.93 -7.52 -6.03
C ASP A 89 -10.81 -7.41 -4.77
N GLN A 90 -10.20 -7.25 -3.59
CA GLN A 90 -10.84 -7.01 -2.29
C GLN A 90 -10.82 -5.54 -1.89
N SER A 91 -10.40 -4.65 -2.80
CA SER A 91 -10.23 -3.20 -2.57
C SER A 91 -9.17 -2.84 -1.53
N ASN A 92 -8.28 -3.77 -1.15
CA ASN A 92 -7.13 -3.46 -0.33
C ASN A 92 -6.15 -2.61 -1.15
N LEU A 93 -5.50 -1.65 -0.50
CA LEU A 93 -4.61 -0.69 -1.14
C LEU A 93 -3.16 -0.94 -0.78
N PHE A 94 -2.28 -0.78 -1.76
CA PHE A 94 -0.86 -1.06 -1.63
C PHE A 94 -0.05 0.15 -2.06
N GLY A 95 0.96 0.49 -1.27
CA GLY A 95 1.72 1.71 -1.46
C GLY A 95 3.03 1.74 -0.70
N TYR A 96 3.67 2.90 -0.70
CA TYR A 96 4.93 3.15 -0.02
C TYR A 96 4.67 3.92 1.27
N TRP A 97 5.11 3.38 2.40
CA TRP A 97 5.01 4.00 3.72
C TRP A 97 6.16 4.99 3.93
N HIS A 98 5.85 6.27 3.93
CA HIS A 98 6.83 7.32 4.21
C HIS A 98 6.99 7.57 5.71
N GLY A 99 5.91 7.36 6.47
CA GLY A 99 5.84 7.58 7.90
C GLY A 99 6.09 9.03 8.34
N PRO A 100 6.10 9.26 9.66
CA PRO A 100 6.35 10.59 10.23
C PRO A 100 7.74 11.11 9.86
N GLU A 101 8.68 10.21 9.57
CA GLU A 101 10.05 10.50 9.18
C GLU A 101 10.16 11.03 7.75
N ARG A 102 9.08 10.95 6.96
CA ARG A 102 9.03 11.35 5.55
C ARG A 102 10.08 10.63 4.71
N THR A 103 10.20 9.32 4.94
CA THR A 103 11.12 8.43 4.23
C THR A 103 10.96 8.60 2.73
N ALA A 104 12.07 8.74 2.00
CA ALA A 104 12.05 8.94 0.55
C ALA A 104 11.43 7.72 -0.16
N LEU A 105 10.79 7.94 -1.30
CA LEU A 105 10.08 6.90 -2.06
C LEU A 105 10.98 5.70 -2.42
N THR A 106 12.26 5.93 -2.69
CA THR A 106 13.24 4.85 -2.98
C THR A 106 13.63 4.00 -1.77
N ALA A 107 13.33 4.44 -0.56
CA ALA A 107 13.70 3.78 0.69
C ALA A 107 12.48 3.40 1.54
N ALA A 108 11.28 3.85 1.16
CA ALA A 108 10.05 3.58 1.86
C ALA A 108 9.68 2.09 1.70
N PRO A 109 9.34 1.38 2.79
CA PRO A 109 8.83 0.01 2.71
C PRO A 109 7.42 -0.02 2.11
N ILE A 110 7.01 -1.19 1.64
CA ILE A 110 5.66 -1.40 1.08
C ILE A 110 4.68 -1.61 2.24
N VAL A 111 3.50 -1.02 2.13
CA VAL A 111 2.40 -1.13 3.10
C VAL A 111 1.11 -1.53 2.39
N LYS A 112 0.33 -2.38 3.06
CA LYS A 112 -1.05 -2.71 2.75
C LYS A 112 -1.98 -1.97 3.70
N PHE A 113 -3.04 -1.40 3.15
CA PHE A 113 -4.20 -0.90 3.89
C PHE A 113 -5.41 -1.75 3.48
N ASP A 114 -5.97 -2.52 4.40
CA ASP A 114 -7.01 -3.48 4.08
C ASP A 114 -8.43 -2.96 4.35
N SER A 115 -9.41 -3.74 3.87
CA SER A 115 -10.83 -3.43 4.04
C SER A 115 -11.35 -3.49 5.49
N GLU A 116 -10.57 -4.03 6.43
CA GLU A 116 -10.86 -4.00 7.86
C GLU A 116 -10.33 -2.72 8.54
N GLY A 117 -9.67 -1.84 7.78
CA GLY A 117 -9.09 -0.60 8.29
C GLY A 117 -7.73 -0.81 8.95
N GLN A 118 -7.04 -1.91 8.66
CA GLN A 118 -5.75 -2.23 9.25
C GLN A 118 -4.60 -1.95 8.28
N PHE A 119 -3.43 -1.69 8.86
CA PHE A 119 -2.20 -1.44 8.12
C PHE A 119 -1.19 -2.56 8.41
N SER A 120 -0.52 -3.05 7.37
CA SER A 120 0.57 -4.01 7.53
C SER A 120 1.73 -3.69 6.59
N LEU A 121 2.94 -3.72 7.12
CA LEU A 121 4.16 -3.65 6.31
C LEU A 121 4.37 -4.99 5.61
N LEU A 122 4.67 -4.94 4.32
CA LEU A 122 4.88 -6.11 3.49
C LEU A 122 6.36 -6.37 3.27
N GLN A 123 6.72 -7.66 3.15
CA GLN A 123 8.06 -8.08 2.77
C GLN A 123 8.29 -7.84 1.27
N GLY A 124 9.56 -7.68 0.88
CA GLY A 124 9.99 -7.45 -0.49
C GLY A 124 10.80 -6.18 -0.67
N ARG A 125 11.56 -6.12 -1.76
CA ARG A 125 12.45 -4.98 -2.09
C ARG A 125 11.78 -3.91 -2.95
N GLY A 126 10.57 -4.18 -3.41
CA GLY A 126 9.86 -3.41 -4.41
C GLY A 126 8.38 -3.80 -4.42
N LEU A 127 7.59 -3.06 -5.20
CA LEU A 127 6.15 -3.25 -5.19
C LEU A 127 5.77 -4.63 -5.74
N ILE A 128 6.45 -5.13 -6.78
CA ILE A 128 6.10 -6.41 -7.38
C ILE A 128 6.36 -7.58 -6.42
N GLU A 129 7.53 -7.61 -5.77
CA GLU A 129 7.85 -8.64 -4.77
C GLU A 129 6.81 -8.67 -3.65
N ALA A 130 6.39 -7.49 -3.17
CA ALA A 130 5.39 -7.38 -2.12
C ALA A 130 4.00 -7.85 -2.57
N LEU A 131 3.56 -7.50 -3.79
CA LEU A 131 2.27 -7.95 -4.32
C LEU A 131 2.24 -9.48 -4.53
N ILE A 132 3.31 -10.06 -5.08
CA ILE A 132 3.39 -11.52 -5.21
C ILE A 132 3.36 -12.17 -3.82
N GLY A 133 4.18 -11.66 -2.89
CA GLY A 133 4.29 -12.17 -1.53
C GLY A 133 2.98 -12.15 -0.75
N ASP A 134 2.24 -11.04 -0.82
CA ASP A 134 0.92 -10.90 -0.20
C ASP A 134 -0.10 -11.88 -0.80
N ARG A 135 -0.08 -12.07 -2.12
CA ARG A 135 -1.07 -12.89 -2.82
C ARG A 135 -0.93 -14.38 -2.61
N VAL A 136 0.30 -14.88 -2.62
CA VAL A 136 0.58 -16.33 -2.63
C VAL A 136 0.84 -16.90 -1.25
N PHE A 137 1.32 -16.08 -0.29
CA PHE A 137 1.61 -16.38 1.11
C PHE A 137 2.05 -17.83 1.42
N ASP A 138 3.32 -18.03 1.76
CA ASP A 138 3.88 -19.35 2.12
C ASP A 138 3.75 -20.42 1.01
N ASP A 139 3.63 -19.97 -0.25
CA ASP A 139 3.60 -20.82 -1.45
C ASP A 139 4.77 -20.47 -2.39
N ASP A 140 5.86 -21.22 -2.27
CA ASP A 140 7.08 -21.01 -3.06
C ASP A 140 6.91 -21.37 -4.55
N GLU A 141 6.03 -22.33 -4.88
CA GLU A 141 5.80 -22.75 -6.27
C GLU A 141 5.04 -21.64 -7.01
N ALA A 142 3.93 -21.18 -6.45
CA ALA A 142 3.18 -20.06 -6.99
C ALA A 142 4.01 -18.77 -7.01
N PHE A 143 4.82 -18.51 -5.97
CA PHE A 143 5.74 -17.36 -5.96
C PHE A 143 6.69 -17.40 -7.15
N ALA A 144 7.35 -18.55 -7.38
CA ALA A 144 8.33 -18.71 -8.46
C ALA A 144 7.71 -18.51 -9.84
N GLU A 145 6.47 -19.00 -10.05
CA GLU A 145 5.72 -18.82 -11.30
C GLU A 145 5.44 -17.34 -11.59
N HIS A 146 4.86 -16.61 -10.63
CA HIS A 146 4.60 -15.18 -10.80
C HIS A 146 5.89 -14.36 -10.94
N ALA A 147 6.93 -14.70 -10.16
CA ALA A 147 8.25 -14.07 -10.27
C ALA A 147 8.85 -14.25 -11.68
N GLN A 148 8.64 -15.39 -12.33
CA GLN A 148 9.08 -15.62 -13.69
C GLN A 148 8.32 -14.75 -14.70
N THR A 149 7.00 -14.61 -14.54
CA THR A 149 6.17 -13.75 -15.38
C THR A 149 6.63 -12.29 -15.34
N PHE A 150 6.82 -11.70 -14.15
CA PHE A 150 7.25 -10.31 -14.05
C PHE A 150 8.68 -10.08 -14.55
N GLN A 151 9.59 -11.05 -14.37
CA GLN A 151 10.93 -10.94 -14.95
C GLN A 151 10.95 -11.01 -16.47
N ALA A 152 10.02 -11.75 -17.10
CA ALA A 152 9.88 -11.74 -18.55
C ALA A 152 9.45 -10.36 -19.09
N LEU A 153 8.92 -9.50 -18.22
CA LEU A 153 8.58 -8.10 -18.48
C LEU A 153 9.68 -7.12 -18.01
N ASP A 154 10.91 -7.63 -17.80
CA ASP A 154 12.09 -6.90 -17.35
C ASP A 154 11.97 -6.29 -15.93
N PHE A 155 11.06 -6.78 -15.09
CA PHE A 155 11.01 -6.36 -13.69
C PHE A 155 12.00 -7.14 -12.80
N PRO A 156 12.70 -6.45 -11.88
CA PRO A 156 13.66 -7.10 -11.00
C PRO A 156 12.95 -7.81 -9.86
N VAL A 157 12.79 -9.13 -9.97
CA VAL A 157 12.42 -10.01 -8.84
C VAL A 157 13.66 -10.78 -8.42
N ALA A 158 14.20 -10.51 -7.24
CA ALA A 158 15.51 -11.03 -6.83
C ALA A 158 15.44 -12.45 -6.26
N VAL A 159 14.27 -12.85 -5.75
CA VAL A 159 14.06 -14.12 -5.05
C VAL A 159 13.06 -15.01 -5.78
N ARG A 160 12.98 -16.28 -5.35
CA ARG A 160 12.10 -17.32 -5.94
C ARG A 160 11.23 -18.02 -4.92
N SER A 161 11.30 -17.60 -3.67
CA SER A 161 10.60 -18.18 -2.54
C SER A 161 10.02 -17.05 -1.73
N TRP A 162 8.84 -17.27 -1.16
CA TRP A 162 8.20 -16.36 -0.25
C TRP A 162 9.08 -16.13 1.00
N HIS A 163 9.73 -17.19 1.48
CA HIS A 163 10.61 -17.15 2.66
C HIS A 163 11.88 -16.31 2.48
N ASP A 164 12.29 -16.04 1.23
CA ASP A 164 13.49 -15.26 0.92
C ASP A 164 13.18 -13.76 0.75
N LEU A 165 11.91 -13.36 0.86
CA LEU A 165 11.52 -11.95 0.80
C LEU A 165 12.21 -11.17 1.93
N ALA A 166 12.68 -9.97 1.59
CA ALA A 166 13.34 -9.12 2.57
C ALA A 166 12.30 -8.56 3.54
N ASP A 167 12.58 -8.63 4.84
CA ASP A 167 11.76 -7.96 5.84
C ASP A 167 11.75 -6.44 5.61
N PRO A 168 10.60 -5.77 5.85
CA PRO A 168 10.52 -4.32 5.73
C PRO A 168 11.38 -3.63 6.78
N ASP A 169 12.13 -2.61 6.36
CA ASP A 169 12.91 -1.75 7.26
C ASP A 169 12.17 -0.41 7.41
N ALA A 170 11.35 -0.29 8.46
CA ALA A 170 10.58 0.90 8.77
C ALA A 170 11.00 1.46 10.13
N ALA A 171 11.24 2.77 10.20
CA ALA A 171 11.52 3.44 11.48
C ALA A 171 10.29 3.50 12.40
N SER A 172 9.12 3.67 11.81
CA SER A 172 7.82 3.70 12.48
C SER A 172 6.88 2.69 11.84
N ASP A 173 6.08 2.01 12.67
CA ASP A 173 5.09 1.03 12.22
C ASP A 173 3.74 1.74 11.94
N PRO A 174 3.12 1.56 10.77
CA PRO A 174 1.88 2.24 10.41
C PRO A 174 0.68 1.81 11.28
N ALA A 175 0.62 0.55 11.74
CA ALA A 175 -0.43 0.10 12.64
C ALA A 175 -0.31 0.74 14.02
N GLN A 176 0.92 0.90 14.53
CA GLN A 176 1.15 1.63 15.78
C GLN A 176 0.85 3.12 15.64
N CYS A 177 1.17 3.72 14.48
CA CYS A 177 0.81 5.10 14.19
C CYS A 177 -0.72 5.29 14.14
N HIS A 178 -1.43 4.32 13.55
CA HIS A 178 -2.89 4.30 13.52
C HIS A 178 -3.47 4.20 14.93
N GLU A 179 -3.01 3.26 15.75
CA GLU A 179 -3.46 3.09 17.14
C GLU A 179 -3.24 4.37 17.97
N ALA A 180 -2.05 4.97 17.88
CA ALA A 180 -1.74 6.21 18.57
C ALA A 180 -2.58 7.41 18.09
N GLY A 181 -2.88 7.47 16.78
CA GLY A 181 -3.78 8.48 16.21
C GLY A 181 -5.22 8.30 16.70
N TYR A 182 -5.69 7.05 16.75
CA TYR A 182 -7.02 6.69 17.24
C TYR A 182 -7.19 7.08 18.70
N GLU A 183 -6.26 6.69 19.58
CA GLU A 183 -6.29 7.05 20.99
C GLU A 183 -6.32 8.57 21.20
N ARG A 184 -5.51 9.31 20.42
CA ARG A 184 -5.47 10.79 20.48
C ARG A 184 -6.78 11.43 20.03
N ALA A 185 -7.49 10.81 19.09
CA ALA A 185 -8.75 11.33 18.55
C ALA A 185 -9.97 10.97 19.41
N LEU A 186 -9.85 10.02 20.35
CA LEU A 186 -10.95 9.68 21.26
C LEU A 186 -11.31 10.86 22.20
N PRO A 187 -12.61 11.04 22.50
CA PRO A 187 -13.04 12.04 23.47
C PRO A 187 -12.42 11.78 24.85
N GLY A 188 -11.80 12.81 25.45
CA GLY A 188 -11.23 12.72 26.79
C GLY A 188 -9.79 12.21 26.85
N PHE A 189 -9.10 12.06 25.71
CA PHE A 189 -7.66 11.85 25.69
C PHE A 189 -6.92 13.00 26.38
N GLU A 190 -6.14 12.68 27.42
CA GLU A 190 -5.18 13.59 28.05
C GLU A 190 -3.77 13.12 27.70
N SER A 191 -2.96 13.96 27.04
CA SER A 191 -1.59 13.59 26.72
C SER A 191 -0.79 13.26 27.99
N PRO A 192 -0.02 12.16 28.01
CA PRO A 192 0.85 11.85 29.15
C PRO A 192 1.84 13.01 29.35
N ARG A 193 1.91 13.50 30.60
CA ARG A 193 2.77 14.63 31.02
C ARG A 193 4.23 14.24 31.13
#